data_AF-A0A920EGL7-F1
#
_entry.id   AF-A0A920EGL7-F1
#
_cell.length_a   1.000
_cell.length_b   1.000
_cell.length_c   1.000
_cell.angle_alpha   90.00
_cell.angle_beta   90.00
_cell.angle_gamma   90.00
#
_symmetry.space_group_name_H-M   'P 1'
#
loop_
_entity.id
_entity.type
_entity.pdbx_description
1 polymer ?
#
loop_
_entity_poly.entity_id
_entity_poly.type
_entity_poly.pdbx_seq_one_letter_code
_entity_poly.pdbx_strand_id
1 'polypeptide(L)'
;MTKALQTMEWMTPGSNLNAYIQGAAAIPILSVDEEKSLGESLFYNEDLDAARKLVLAHLRFVVHIARSYNGYGLPLGDLIQEGNVGLMKAVRRFNPEKGVRLVSFAVHWIKAEIHEFILKNWRIVKVATTKAQRKLFFNLRSAKKELEWLSQDEAKAIANDLDVELKDVMEMEMRLSSTDTAFDLSQDDDEDSSTYSPSVYLASNEIDPAEFVESHDSETDNNLRLKMR
;
A
#
# COMPACT_ATOMS: atom_id res chain seq x y z
N MET A 1 -3.40 -7.50 42.60
CA MET A 1 -4.38 -7.19 41.55
C MET A 1 -3.73 -7.41 40.21
N THR A 2 -4.28 -8.33 39.43
CA THR A 2 -3.73 -8.85 38.18
C THR A 2 -3.66 -7.72 37.15
N LYS A 3 -2.44 -7.24 36.81
CA LYS A 3 -2.18 -6.44 35.60
C LYS A 3 -2.23 -7.36 34.37
N ALA A 4 -3.34 -8.04 34.19
CA ALA A 4 -3.64 -8.60 32.88
C ALA A 4 -4.03 -7.40 32.01
N LEU A 5 -3.21 -7.10 31.00
CA LEU A 5 -3.71 -6.40 29.81
C LEU A 5 -5.01 -7.12 29.44
N GLN A 6 -6.16 -6.46 29.59
CA GLN A 6 -7.39 -6.95 28.99
C GLN A 6 -7.09 -7.02 27.49
N THR A 7 -6.75 -8.20 27.01
CA THR A 7 -6.60 -8.49 25.60
C THR A 7 -8.00 -8.40 25.02
N MET A 8 -8.37 -7.21 24.56
CA MET A 8 -9.56 -7.03 23.75
C MET A 8 -9.31 -7.76 22.43
N GLU A 9 -9.77 -9.01 22.33
CA GLU A 9 -9.68 -9.85 21.13
C GLU A 9 -10.28 -9.18 19.88
N TRP A 10 -11.13 -8.18 20.05
CA TRP A 10 -11.71 -7.40 18.97
C TRP A 10 -10.81 -6.30 18.40
N MET A 11 -9.61 -6.06 18.97
CA MET A 11 -8.73 -4.95 18.56
C MET A 11 -7.90 -5.21 17.30
N THR A 12 -7.96 -6.42 16.72
CA THR A 12 -7.22 -6.75 15.50
C THR A 12 -8.15 -6.79 14.28
N PRO A 13 -8.04 -5.83 13.34
CA PRO A 13 -8.83 -5.82 12.10
C PRO A 13 -8.65 -7.07 11.23
N GLY A 14 -7.52 -7.78 11.36
CA GLY A 14 -7.18 -8.95 10.54
C GLY A 14 -7.94 -10.24 10.87
N SER A 15 -8.53 -10.37 12.06
CA SER A 15 -9.29 -11.59 12.44
C SER A 15 -10.78 -11.44 12.12
N ASN A 16 -11.38 -10.32 12.50
CA ASN A 16 -12.76 -9.99 12.17
C ASN A 16 -12.94 -8.48 12.02
N LEU A 17 -12.82 -8.01 10.78
CA LEU A 17 -12.91 -6.59 10.43
C LEU A 17 -14.24 -5.96 10.88
N ASN A 18 -15.35 -6.70 10.75
CA ASN A 18 -16.67 -6.19 11.13
C ASN A 18 -16.79 -5.99 12.65
N ALA A 19 -16.31 -6.97 13.44
CA ALA A 19 -16.28 -6.85 14.89
C ALA A 19 -15.39 -5.69 15.34
N TYR A 20 -14.22 -5.51 14.71
CA TYR A 20 -13.34 -4.37 14.97
C TYR A 20 -14.04 -3.02 14.71
N ILE A 21 -14.69 -2.88 13.56
CA ILE A 21 -15.39 -1.64 13.18
C ILE A 21 -16.53 -1.34 14.17
N GLN A 22 -17.29 -2.35 14.59
CA GLN A 22 -18.34 -2.21 15.58
C GLN A 22 -17.77 -1.81 16.96
N GLY A 23 -16.70 -2.47 17.40
CA GLY A 23 -15.99 -2.16 18.64
C GLY A 23 -15.46 -0.72 18.65
N ALA A 24 -14.81 -0.29 17.58
CA ALA A 24 -14.30 1.07 17.42
C ALA A 24 -15.42 2.13 17.43
N ALA A 25 -16.60 1.81 16.88
CA ALA A 25 -17.76 2.69 16.90
C ALA A 25 -18.42 2.80 18.29
N ALA A 26 -18.34 1.75 19.11
CA ALA A 26 -18.91 1.70 20.45
C ALA A 26 -18.14 2.54 21.49
N ILE A 27 -16.85 2.83 21.25
CA ILE A 27 -16.02 3.64 22.15
C ILE A 27 -16.57 5.07 22.22
N PRO A 28 -16.87 5.63 23.40
CA PRO A 28 -17.38 6.99 23.52
C PRO A 28 -16.45 8.06 22.90
N ILE A 29 -17.05 9.10 22.32
CA ILE A 29 -16.29 10.28 21.87
C ILE A 29 -15.91 11.09 23.11
N LEU A 30 -14.65 11.53 23.17
CA LEU A 30 -14.18 12.41 24.23
C LEU A 30 -14.75 13.82 24.05
N SER A 31 -15.19 14.41 25.16
CA SER A 31 -15.44 15.85 25.23
C SER A 31 -14.14 16.64 25.07
N VAL A 32 -14.27 17.95 24.82
CA VAL A 32 -13.10 18.83 24.66
C VAL A 32 -12.26 18.89 25.94
N ASP A 33 -12.91 18.93 27.10
CA ASP A 33 -12.23 19.00 28.40
C ASP A 33 -11.52 17.68 28.75
N GLU A 34 -12.15 16.54 28.44
CA GLU A 34 -11.52 15.23 28.60
C GLU A 34 -10.32 15.07 27.66
N GLU A 35 -10.44 15.46 26.40
CA GLU A 35 -9.34 15.41 25.43
C GLU A 35 -8.17 16.29 25.90
N LYS A 36 -8.46 17.49 26.41
CA LYS A 36 -7.45 18.40 26.95
C LYS A 36 -6.75 17.81 28.17
N SER A 37 -7.50 17.31 29.16
CA SER A 37 -6.91 16.73 30.37
C SER A 37 -6.05 15.49 30.08
N LEU A 38 -6.49 14.63 29.16
CA LEU A 38 -5.70 13.49 28.69
C LEU A 38 -4.46 13.94 27.90
N GLY A 39 -4.60 14.97 27.07
CA GLY A 39 -3.49 15.56 26.32
C GLY A 39 -2.43 16.17 27.23
N GLU A 40 -2.83 16.92 28.25
CA GLU A 40 -1.92 17.49 29.27
C GLU A 40 -1.25 16.40 30.10
N SER A 41 -1.99 15.38 30.54
CA SER A 41 -1.42 14.26 31.30
C SER A 41 -0.38 13.49 30.48
N LEU A 42 -0.66 13.25 29.19
CA LEU A 42 0.31 12.65 28.28
C LEU A 42 1.54 13.56 28.06
N PHE A 43 1.33 14.86 27.85
CA PHE A 43 2.39 15.79 27.48
C PHE A 43 3.36 16.09 28.64
N TYR A 44 2.84 16.30 29.86
CA TYR A 44 3.66 16.66 31.02
C TYR A 44 4.14 15.45 31.84
N ASN A 45 3.35 14.37 31.90
CA ASN A 45 3.62 13.22 32.76
C ASN A 45 3.95 11.93 32.00
N GLU A 46 3.97 11.97 30.66
CA GLU A 46 4.18 10.78 29.80
C GLU A 46 3.21 9.62 30.10
N ASP A 47 1.98 9.95 30.51
CA ASP A 47 0.98 8.96 30.91
C ASP A 47 0.51 8.08 29.73
N LEU A 48 0.96 6.83 29.72
CA LEU A 48 0.63 5.85 28.70
C LEU A 48 -0.85 5.45 28.70
N ASP A 49 -1.54 5.51 29.84
CA ASP A 49 -2.98 5.27 29.90
C ASP A 49 -3.75 6.42 29.27
N ALA A 50 -3.27 7.65 29.41
CA ALA A 50 -3.83 8.80 28.70
C ALA A 50 -3.66 8.66 27.18
N ALA A 51 -2.46 8.27 26.71
CA ALA A 51 -2.23 7.96 25.30
C ALA A 51 -3.18 6.87 24.78
N ARG A 52 -3.35 5.77 25.54
CA ARG A 52 -4.26 4.68 25.16
C ARG A 52 -5.69 5.16 25.00
N LYS A 53 -6.21 5.95 25.94
CA LYS A 53 -7.58 6.51 25.87
C LYS A 53 -7.74 7.44 24.66
N LEU A 54 -6.76 8.31 24.41
CA LEU A 54 -6.75 9.19 23.24
C LEU A 54 -6.77 8.40 21.93
N VAL A 55 -5.97 7.34 21.80
CA VAL A 55 -5.95 6.48 20.61
C VAL A 55 -7.30 5.78 20.43
N LEU A 56 -7.81 5.12 21.48
CA LEU A 56 -9.06 4.36 21.43
C LEU A 56 -10.25 5.24 20.99
N ALA A 57 -10.38 6.44 21.54
CA ALA A 57 -11.47 7.36 21.20
C ALA A 57 -11.49 7.78 19.71
N HIS A 58 -10.34 7.68 19.03
CA HIS A 58 -10.16 8.12 17.65
C HIS A 58 -10.11 6.99 16.63
N LEU A 59 -10.24 5.72 17.04
CA LEU A 59 -10.23 4.58 16.10
C LEU A 59 -11.34 4.68 15.05
N ARG A 60 -12.54 5.11 15.43
CA ARG A 60 -13.66 5.32 14.48
C ARG A 60 -13.30 6.30 13.35
N PHE A 61 -12.45 7.28 13.65
CA PHE A 61 -12.04 8.31 12.71
C PHE A 61 -11.00 7.77 11.74
N VAL A 62 -10.08 6.91 12.22
CA VAL A 62 -9.16 6.18 11.36
C VAL A 62 -9.92 5.30 10.37
N VAL A 63 -10.93 4.55 10.82
CA VAL A 63 -11.79 3.74 9.95
C VAL A 63 -12.46 4.59 8.86
N HIS A 64 -12.96 5.78 9.23
CA HIS A 64 -13.54 6.70 8.27
C HIS A 64 -12.54 7.15 7.20
N ILE A 65 -11.31 7.52 7.60
CA ILE A 65 -10.25 7.90 6.66
C ILE A 65 -9.86 6.71 5.78
N ALA A 66 -9.62 5.52 6.36
CA ALA A 66 -9.18 4.35 5.60
C ALA A 66 -10.16 3.97 4.47
N ARG A 67 -11.48 4.14 4.70
CA ARG A 67 -12.51 3.89 3.68
C ARG A 67 -12.39 4.77 2.44
N SER A 68 -11.85 5.99 2.53
CA SER A 68 -11.64 6.83 1.34
C SER A 68 -10.54 6.31 0.42
N TYR A 69 -9.77 5.33 0.87
CA TYR A 69 -8.72 4.66 0.11
C TYR A 69 -9.16 3.27 -0.39
N ASN A 70 -10.45 2.94 -0.30
CA ASN A 70 -10.98 1.80 -1.02
C ASN A 70 -10.82 2.03 -2.54
N GLY A 71 -10.41 0.99 -3.26
CA GLY A 71 -10.24 1.06 -4.73
C GLY A 71 -8.80 0.93 -5.23
N TYR A 72 -7.81 0.91 -4.33
CA TYR A 72 -6.42 0.53 -4.66
C TYR A 72 -6.18 -0.99 -4.65
N GLY A 73 -7.21 -1.81 -4.39
CA GLY A 73 -7.10 -3.28 -4.36
C GLY A 73 -6.46 -3.85 -3.09
N LEU A 74 -6.24 -3.03 -2.06
CA LEU A 74 -5.65 -3.45 -0.79
C LEU A 74 -6.74 -3.77 0.26
N PRO A 75 -6.52 -4.74 1.16
CA PRO A 75 -7.46 -5.03 2.24
C PRO A 75 -7.71 -3.83 3.14
N LEU A 76 -8.98 -3.52 3.42
CA LEU A 76 -9.36 -2.41 4.30
C LEU A 76 -8.79 -2.56 5.71
N GLY A 77 -8.68 -3.81 6.20
CA GLY A 77 -8.08 -4.09 7.50
C GLY A 77 -6.64 -3.58 7.61
N ASP A 78 -5.84 -3.75 6.57
CA ASP A 78 -4.45 -3.31 6.54
C ASP A 78 -4.35 -1.77 6.47
N LEU A 79 -5.21 -1.13 5.67
CA LEU A 79 -5.30 0.33 5.61
C LEU A 79 -5.66 0.93 6.98
N ILE A 80 -6.58 0.30 7.72
CA ILE A 80 -6.94 0.70 9.08
C ILE A 80 -5.75 0.55 10.02
N GLN A 81 -5.00 -0.55 9.92
CA GLN A 81 -3.84 -0.80 10.77
C GLN A 81 -2.74 0.25 10.58
N GLU A 82 -2.42 0.58 9.34
CA GLU A 82 -1.43 1.62 9.03
C GLU A 82 -1.92 3.01 9.45
N GLY A 83 -3.22 3.27 9.28
CA GLY A 83 -3.85 4.46 9.82
C GLY A 83 -3.75 4.54 11.35
N ASN A 84 -3.91 3.42 12.06
CA ASN A 84 -3.76 3.34 13.52
C ASN A 84 -2.30 3.62 13.94
N VAL A 85 -1.33 3.11 13.19
CA VAL A 85 0.10 3.45 13.39
C VAL A 85 0.33 4.95 13.21
N GLY A 86 -0.30 5.57 12.21
CA GLY A 86 -0.27 7.02 12.01
C GLY A 86 -0.89 7.79 13.17
N LEU A 87 -2.03 7.34 13.68
CA LEU A 87 -2.67 7.92 14.86
C LEU A 87 -1.76 7.82 16.10
N MET A 88 -1.13 6.66 16.34
CA MET A 88 -0.19 6.50 17.46
C MET A 88 1.01 7.44 17.34
N LYS A 89 1.57 7.60 16.13
CA LYS A 89 2.65 8.56 15.84
C LYS A 89 2.21 10.00 16.08
N ALA A 90 0.95 10.34 15.77
CA ALA A 90 0.38 11.66 16.05
C ALA A 90 0.21 11.90 17.55
N VAL A 91 -0.42 10.97 18.28
CA VAL A 91 -0.66 11.08 19.72
C VAL A 91 0.65 11.29 20.48
N ARG A 92 1.72 10.57 20.13
CA ARG A 92 3.05 10.76 20.75
C ARG A 92 3.64 12.16 20.55
N ARG A 93 3.25 12.87 19.49
CA ARG A 93 3.78 14.20 19.12
C ARG A 93 2.78 15.33 19.36
N PHE A 94 1.62 15.02 19.94
CA PHE A 94 0.57 15.99 20.16
C PHE A 94 0.96 16.96 21.28
N ASN A 95 0.79 18.25 21.04
CA ASN A 95 0.99 19.29 22.05
C ASN A 95 -0.37 19.97 22.35
N PRO A 96 -0.92 19.81 23.56
CA PRO A 96 -2.22 20.39 23.95
C PRO A 96 -2.20 21.93 24.06
N GLU A 97 -1.04 22.55 24.28
CA GLU A 97 -0.90 24.02 24.42
C GLU A 97 -1.24 24.78 23.14
N LYS A 98 -1.19 24.10 21.98
CA LYS A 98 -1.53 24.70 20.68
C LYS A 98 -3.03 24.96 20.49
N GLY A 99 -3.88 24.49 21.41
CA GLY A 99 -5.33 24.76 21.37
C GLY A 99 -6.07 24.13 20.19
N VAL A 100 -5.46 23.18 19.47
CA VAL A 100 -6.08 22.46 18.35
C VAL A 100 -6.55 21.08 18.81
N ARG A 101 -7.68 20.62 18.25
CA ARG A 101 -8.19 19.26 18.49
C ARG A 101 -7.19 18.22 18.00
N LEU A 102 -7.07 17.11 18.73
CA LEU A 102 -6.19 16.00 18.35
C LEU A 102 -6.54 15.47 16.96
N VAL A 103 -7.83 15.37 16.63
CA VAL A 103 -8.32 14.95 15.30
C VAL A 103 -7.65 15.75 14.19
N SER A 104 -7.69 17.08 14.29
CA SER A 104 -7.17 17.99 13.26
C SER A 104 -5.67 17.81 13.05
N PHE A 105 -4.93 17.55 14.14
CA PHE A 105 -3.51 17.25 14.07
C PHE A 105 -3.23 15.85 13.49
N ALA A 106 -4.01 14.84 13.91
CA ALA A 106 -3.78 13.45 13.57
C ALA A 106 -4.08 13.11 12.10
N VAL A 107 -4.99 13.84 11.44
CA VAL A 107 -5.39 13.56 10.04
C VAL A 107 -4.18 13.40 9.12
N HIS A 108 -3.19 14.29 9.24
CA HIS A 108 -2.05 14.33 8.33
C HIS A 108 -1.13 13.12 8.54
N TRP A 109 -0.95 12.69 9.79
CA TRP A 109 -0.19 11.50 10.14
C TRP A 109 -0.89 10.23 9.67
N ILE A 110 -2.20 10.12 9.88
CA ILE A 110 -3.00 8.97 9.43
C ILE A 110 -2.92 8.84 7.92
N LYS A 111 -3.17 9.93 7.18
CA LYS A 111 -3.09 9.93 5.71
C LYS A 111 -1.70 9.61 5.20
N ALA A 112 -0.66 10.15 5.83
CA ALA A 112 0.73 9.90 5.42
C ALA A 112 1.12 8.42 5.55
N GLU A 113 0.77 7.76 6.66
CA GLU A 113 1.07 6.33 6.84
C GLU A 113 0.26 5.46 5.87
N ILE A 114 -1.03 5.75 5.68
CA ILE A 114 -1.86 5.04 4.70
C ILE A 114 -1.29 5.22 3.27
N HIS A 115 -0.93 6.44 2.89
CA HIS A 115 -0.33 6.71 1.57
C HIS A 115 0.97 5.92 1.37
N GLU A 116 1.84 5.92 2.38
CA GLU A 116 3.12 5.21 2.31
C GLU A 116 2.93 3.69 2.22
N PHE A 117 1.94 3.13 2.93
CA PHE A 117 1.57 1.72 2.80
C PHE A 117 1.05 1.40 1.41
N ILE A 118 0.13 2.21 0.87
CA ILE A 118 -0.43 2.00 -0.47
C ILE A 118 0.70 2.00 -1.51
N LEU A 119 1.58 3.01 -1.48
CA LEU A 119 2.70 3.11 -2.44
C LEU A 119 3.65 1.91 -2.37
N LYS A 120 3.85 1.32 -1.18
CA LYS A 120 4.74 0.17 -0.98
C LYS A 120 4.13 -1.16 -1.40
N ASN A 121 2.81 -1.30 -1.34
CA ASN A 121 2.12 -2.59 -1.45
C ASN A 121 1.12 -2.68 -2.62
N TRP A 122 0.90 -1.59 -3.38
CA TRP A 122 -0.06 -1.58 -4.48
C TRP A 122 0.28 -2.55 -5.63
N ARG A 123 1.58 -2.77 -5.90
CA ARG A 123 2.11 -3.65 -6.94
C ARG A 123 3.38 -4.33 -6.45
N ILE A 124 3.69 -5.50 -7.03
CA ILE A 124 4.94 -6.24 -6.73
C ILE A 124 6.15 -5.39 -7.13
N VAL A 125 6.08 -4.79 -8.32
CA VAL A 125 7.09 -3.83 -8.79
C VAL A 125 6.76 -2.47 -8.19
N LYS A 126 7.68 -1.97 -7.35
CA LYS A 126 7.51 -0.68 -6.68
C LYS A 126 7.52 0.46 -7.70
N VAL A 127 6.47 1.27 -7.67
CA VAL A 127 6.31 2.48 -8.52
C VAL A 127 6.27 3.72 -7.62
N ALA A 128 6.44 4.90 -8.21
CA ALA A 128 6.31 6.19 -7.53
C ALA A 128 7.38 6.49 -6.47
N THR A 129 8.63 6.37 -6.88
CA THR A 129 9.79 6.77 -6.08
C THR A 129 9.97 8.29 -6.04
N THR A 130 9.53 9.01 -7.08
CA THR A 130 9.67 10.47 -7.17
C THR A 130 8.46 11.23 -6.64
N LYS A 131 8.65 12.50 -6.27
CA LYS A 131 7.56 13.37 -5.80
C LYS A 131 6.46 13.55 -6.86
N ALA A 132 6.84 13.72 -8.13
CA ALA A 132 5.92 13.86 -9.25
C ALA A 132 5.07 12.60 -9.43
N GLN A 133 5.70 11.42 -9.44
CA GLN A 133 5.01 10.16 -9.56
C GLN A 133 4.07 9.88 -8.37
N ARG A 134 4.47 10.21 -7.12
CA ARG A 134 3.57 10.09 -5.96
C ARG A 134 2.34 10.99 -6.09
N LYS A 135 2.51 12.22 -6.58
CA LYS A 135 1.41 13.16 -6.83
C LYS A 135 0.45 12.62 -7.90
N LEU A 136 0.99 12.09 -8.99
CA LEU A 136 0.20 11.47 -10.05
C LEU A 136 -0.53 10.22 -9.57
N PHE A 137 0.13 9.34 -8.81
CA PHE A 137 -0.47 8.11 -8.32
C PHE A 137 -1.81 8.31 -7.59
N PHE A 138 -1.88 9.33 -6.71
CA PHE A 138 -3.09 9.61 -5.94
C PHE A 138 -4.12 10.49 -6.67
N ASN A 139 -3.69 11.35 -7.60
CA ASN A 139 -4.57 12.37 -8.21
C ASN A 139 -4.92 12.10 -9.68
N LEU A 140 -4.18 11.26 -10.39
CA LEU A 140 -4.36 11.02 -11.82
C LEU A 140 -5.74 10.42 -12.12
N ARG A 141 -6.17 9.44 -11.31
CA ARG A 141 -7.48 8.80 -11.48
C ARG A 141 -8.66 9.75 -11.23
N SER A 142 -8.52 10.70 -10.31
CA SER A 142 -9.55 11.72 -10.07
C SER A 142 -9.52 12.87 -11.07
N ALA A 143 -8.34 13.15 -11.66
CA ALA A 143 -8.18 14.17 -12.70
C ALA A 143 -8.70 13.68 -14.06
N LYS A 144 -8.73 12.36 -14.26
CA LYS A 144 -9.27 11.71 -15.45
C LYS A 144 -10.80 11.81 -15.47
N LYS A 145 -11.36 12.39 -16.53
CA LYS A 145 -12.81 12.52 -16.70
C LYS A 145 -13.46 11.22 -17.17
N GLU A 146 -12.74 10.45 -17.97
CA GLU A 146 -13.22 9.21 -18.60
C GLU A 146 -12.33 8.02 -18.23
N LEU A 147 -12.84 6.79 -18.40
CA LEU A 147 -12.08 5.56 -18.15
C LEU A 147 -11.15 5.19 -19.32
N GLU A 148 -11.33 5.82 -20.48
CA GLU A 148 -10.55 5.61 -21.71
C GLU A 148 -9.13 6.16 -21.61
N TRP A 149 -8.18 5.72 -22.43
CA TRP A 149 -6.81 6.26 -22.45
C TRP A 149 -6.79 7.78 -22.66
N LEU A 150 -5.89 8.50 -21.97
CA LEU A 150 -5.77 9.94 -22.08
C LEU A 150 -5.36 10.34 -23.49
N SER A 151 -6.07 11.32 -24.04
CA SER A 151 -5.57 12.03 -25.21
C SER A 151 -4.31 12.84 -24.84
N GLN A 152 -3.46 13.10 -25.84
CA GLN A 152 -2.25 13.90 -25.64
C GLN A 152 -2.54 15.29 -25.06
N ASP A 153 -3.69 15.88 -25.39
CA ASP A 153 -4.11 17.19 -24.88
C ASP A 153 -4.59 17.12 -23.43
N GLU A 154 -5.25 16.03 -23.04
CA GLU A 154 -5.67 15.80 -21.66
C GLU A 154 -4.46 15.53 -20.77
N ALA A 155 -3.51 14.71 -21.22
CA ALA A 155 -2.27 14.45 -20.51
C ALA A 155 -1.48 15.76 -20.29
N LYS A 156 -1.44 16.67 -21.27
CA LYS A 156 -0.83 18.01 -21.11
C LYS A 156 -1.59 18.88 -20.11
N ALA A 157 -2.91 18.87 -20.13
CA ALA A 157 -3.71 19.63 -19.17
C ALA A 157 -3.46 19.15 -17.73
N ILE A 158 -3.42 17.83 -17.51
CA ILE A 158 -3.12 17.23 -16.20
C ILE A 158 -1.68 17.52 -15.77
N ALA A 159 -0.72 17.46 -16.70
CA ALA A 159 0.67 17.80 -16.44
C ALA A 159 0.81 19.24 -15.91
N ASN A 160 0.11 20.19 -16.54
CA ASN A 160 0.12 21.60 -16.12
C ASN A 160 -0.60 21.83 -14.78
N ASP A 161 -1.74 21.16 -14.54
CA ASP A 161 -2.49 21.29 -13.28
C ASP A 161 -1.72 20.70 -12.09
N LEU A 162 -1.08 19.55 -12.31
CA LEU A 162 -0.30 18.86 -11.29
C LEU A 162 1.17 19.30 -11.25
N ASP A 163 1.62 20.23 -12.07
CA ASP A 163 3.01 20.73 -12.13
C ASP A 163 4.03 19.56 -12.24
N VAL A 164 3.85 18.72 -13.26
CA VAL A 164 4.67 17.53 -13.54
C VAL A 164 4.97 17.42 -15.04
N GLU A 165 5.98 16.64 -15.42
CA GLU A 165 6.29 16.44 -16.85
C GLU A 165 5.24 15.57 -17.55
N LEU A 166 4.95 15.89 -18.81
CA LEU A 166 4.03 15.09 -19.65
C LEU A 166 4.45 13.61 -19.73
N LYS A 167 5.77 13.37 -19.75
CA LYS A 167 6.33 12.01 -19.77
C LYS A 167 5.92 11.22 -18.52
N ASP A 168 5.97 11.83 -17.34
CA ASP A 168 5.58 11.20 -16.09
C ASP A 168 4.08 10.87 -16.07
N VAL A 169 3.23 11.71 -16.67
CA VAL A 169 1.78 11.47 -16.78
C VAL A 169 1.51 10.23 -17.63
N MET A 170 2.11 10.16 -18.84
CA MET A 170 1.92 9.02 -19.74
C MET A 170 2.48 7.72 -19.15
N GLU A 171 3.66 7.78 -18.53
CA GLU A 171 4.23 6.60 -17.86
C GLU A 171 3.34 6.14 -16.70
N MET A 172 2.82 7.07 -15.89
CA MET A 172 1.93 6.71 -14.78
C MET A 172 0.61 6.13 -15.27
N GLU A 173 0.04 6.68 -16.34
CA GLU A 173 -1.20 6.13 -16.93
C GLU A 173 -1.01 4.68 -17.38
N MET A 174 0.03 4.41 -18.19
CA MET A 174 0.32 3.06 -18.68
C MET A 174 0.51 2.06 -17.53
N ARG A 175 1.07 2.51 -16.41
CA ARG A 175 1.25 1.66 -15.23
C ARG A 175 -0.04 1.44 -14.46
N LEU A 176 -0.87 2.47 -14.30
CA LEU A 176 -2.17 2.35 -13.63
C LEU A 176 -3.15 1.46 -14.40
N SER A 177 -3.06 1.43 -15.73
CA SER A 177 -3.89 0.56 -16.58
C SER A 177 -3.42 -0.90 -16.60
N SER A 178 -2.14 -1.16 -16.27
CA SER A 178 -1.56 -2.50 -16.30
C SER A 178 -1.83 -3.27 -15.00
N THR A 179 -2.09 -4.57 -15.11
CA THR A 179 -2.28 -5.50 -13.97
C THR A 179 -1.11 -6.47 -13.90
N ASP A 180 -0.64 -6.78 -12.69
CA ASP A 180 0.39 -7.81 -12.50
C ASP A 180 -0.22 -9.18 -12.87
N THR A 181 0.39 -9.88 -13.82
CA THR A 181 -0.03 -11.24 -14.20
C THR A 181 0.69 -12.28 -13.37
N ALA A 182 -0.02 -13.34 -12.98
CA ALA A 182 0.63 -14.48 -12.32
C ALA A 182 1.53 -15.22 -13.32
N PHE A 183 2.65 -15.75 -12.83
CA PHE A 183 3.59 -16.51 -13.66
C PHE A 183 3.01 -17.82 -14.17
N ASP A 184 2.20 -18.47 -13.34
CA ASP A 184 1.53 -19.73 -13.64
C ASP A 184 0.02 -19.54 -13.45
N LEU A 185 -0.65 -19.14 -14.51
CA LEU A 185 -2.11 -19.04 -14.56
C LEU A 185 -2.66 -20.42 -14.88
N SER A 186 -3.56 -20.94 -14.03
CA SER A 186 -4.34 -22.13 -14.38
C SER A 186 -5.12 -21.82 -15.65
N GLN A 187 -4.93 -22.64 -16.68
CA GLN A 187 -5.82 -22.62 -17.84
C GLN A 187 -7.19 -23.08 -17.34
N ASP A 188 -8.16 -22.17 -17.25
CA ASP A 188 -9.56 -22.59 -17.15
C ASP A 188 -9.94 -23.18 -18.52
N ASP A 189 -10.69 -24.29 -18.51
CA ASP A 189 -11.17 -25.03 -19.68
C ASP A 189 -12.20 -24.25 -20.54
N ASP A 190 -12.29 -22.92 -20.40
CA ASP A 190 -13.12 -22.08 -21.25
C ASP A 190 -12.38 -21.83 -22.58
N GLU A 191 -12.83 -22.52 -23.63
CA GLU A 191 -12.27 -22.49 -25.01
C GLU A 191 -12.13 -21.09 -25.62
N ASP A 192 -12.76 -20.06 -25.03
CA ASP A 192 -12.71 -18.67 -25.49
C ASP A 192 -11.65 -17.80 -24.77
N SER A 193 -10.96 -18.30 -23.74
CA SER A 193 -9.92 -17.55 -23.01
C SER A 193 -8.51 -17.93 -23.46
N SER A 194 -8.02 -17.31 -24.53
CA SER A 194 -6.65 -17.47 -25.01
C SER A 194 -5.62 -16.71 -24.16
N THR A 195 -5.70 -16.83 -22.83
CA THR A 195 -4.73 -16.24 -21.90
C THR A 195 -3.59 -17.23 -21.68
N TYR A 196 -2.52 -17.12 -22.47
CA TYR A 196 -1.33 -17.93 -22.28
C TYR A 196 -0.59 -17.49 -21.00
N SER A 197 -0.31 -18.45 -20.14
CA SER A 197 0.51 -18.24 -18.95
C SER A 197 1.97 -17.91 -19.34
N PRO A 198 2.64 -16.97 -18.65
CA PRO A 198 4.07 -16.71 -18.84
C PRO A 198 4.95 -17.96 -18.80
N SER A 199 4.58 -18.96 -17.99
CA SER A 199 5.26 -20.26 -17.91
C SER A 199 5.36 -21.00 -19.25
N VAL A 200 4.48 -20.73 -20.21
CA VAL A 200 4.42 -21.45 -21.50
C VAL A 200 5.37 -20.86 -22.56
N TYR A 201 5.64 -19.56 -22.53
CA TYR A 201 6.41 -18.88 -23.60
C TYR A 201 7.74 -18.28 -23.13
N LEU A 202 8.00 -18.20 -21.82
CA LEU A 202 9.29 -17.75 -21.31
C LEU A 202 10.34 -18.86 -21.47
N ALA A 203 11.24 -18.67 -22.43
CA ALA A 203 12.39 -19.55 -22.62
C ALA A 203 13.54 -19.17 -21.67
N SER A 204 14.26 -20.18 -21.16
CA SER A 204 15.52 -19.95 -20.45
C SER A 204 16.58 -19.42 -21.42
N ASN A 205 17.38 -18.46 -20.98
CA ASN A 205 18.54 -17.97 -21.72
C ASN A 205 19.77 -18.89 -21.52
N GLU A 206 19.62 -19.97 -20.77
CA GLU A 206 20.62 -21.01 -20.59
C GLU A 206 20.70 -21.87 -21.86
N ILE A 207 21.90 -22.36 -22.16
CA ILE A 207 22.13 -23.28 -23.26
C ILE A 207 21.24 -24.50 -23.04
N ASP A 208 20.51 -24.90 -24.08
CA ASP A 208 19.70 -26.12 -24.05
C ASP A 208 20.61 -27.28 -23.57
N PRO A 209 20.19 -28.08 -22.57
CA PRO A 209 20.95 -29.25 -22.14
C PRO A 209 21.42 -30.14 -23.30
N ALA A 210 20.65 -30.22 -24.39
CA ALA A 210 21.05 -30.92 -25.60
C ALA A 210 22.29 -30.30 -26.27
N GLU A 211 22.31 -28.99 -26.47
CA GLU A 211 23.43 -28.25 -27.06
C GLU A 211 24.67 -28.28 -26.15
N PHE A 212 24.47 -28.24 -24.82
CA PHE A 212 25.57 -28.38 -23.86
C PHE A 212 26.26 -29.74 -23.96
N VAL A 213 25.49 -30.83 -24.04
CA VAL A 213 26.04 -32.18 -24.21
C VAL A 213 26.72 -32.31 -25.58
N GLU A 214 26.09 -31.81 -26.65
CA GLU A 214 26.67 -31.86 -28.00
C GLU A 214 28.03 -31.14 -28.07
N SER A 215 28.13 -29.92 -27.50
CA SER A 215 29.39 -29.17 -27.48
C SER A 215 30.48 -29.89 -26.69
N HIS A 216 30.15 -30.50 -25.54
CA HIS A 216 31.09 -31.26 -24.73
C HIS A 216 31.57 -32.54 -25.42
N ASP A 217 30.66 -33.27 -26.07
CA ASP A 217 30.97 -34.47 -26.84
C ASP A 217 31.84 -34.12 -28.06
N SER A 218 31.54 -33.02 -28.74
CA SER A 218 32.32 -32.50 -29.87
C SER A 218 33.75 -32.11 -29.44
N GLU A 219 33.91 -31.40 -28.31
CA GLU A 219 35.22 -31.05 -27.76
C GLU A 219 36.02 -32.29 -27.35
N THR A 220 35.38 -33.27 -26.71
CA THR A 220 36.05 -34.50 -26.29
C THR A 220 36.49 -35.37 -27.48
N ASP A 221 35.64 -35.54 -28.51
CA ASP A 221 36.00 -36.27 -29.73
C ASP A 221 37.14 -35.55 -30.49
N ASN A 222 37.06 -34.23 -30.64
CA ASN A 222 38.13 -33.43 -31.26
C ASN A 222 39.46 -33.59 -30.52
N ASN A 223 39.45 -33.53 -29.19
CA ASN A 223 40.66 -33.72 -28.36
C ASN A 223 41.21 -35.16 -28.45
N LEU A 224 40.36 -36.17 -28.50
CA LEU A 224 40.76 -37.56 -28.68
C LEU A 224 41.43 -37.77 -30.05
N ARG A 225 40.85 -37.22 -31.12
CA ARG A 225 41.41 -37.31 -32.48
C ARG A 225 42.75 -36.58 -32.61
N LEU A 226 42.92 -35.45 -31.92
CA LEU A 226 44.20 -34.73 -31.87
C LEU A 226 45.31 -35.50 -31.14
N LYS A 227 44.98 -36.29 -30.11
CA LYS A 227 45.94 -37.12 -29.37
C LYS A 227 46.35 -38.41 -30.10
N MET A 228 45.55 -38.89 -31.04
CA MET A 228 45.85 -40.09 -31.83
C MET A 228 46.69 -39.82 -33.09
N ARG A 229 47.11 -38.57 -33.30
CA ARG A 229 47.89 -38.12 -34.45
C ARG A 229 49.32 -37.76 -34.02
#